data_AF-A0A940I9T6-F1
#
_entry.id   AF-A0A940I9T6-F1
#
_cell.length_a   1.000
_cell.length_b   1.000
_cell.length_c   1.000
_cell.angle_alpha   90.00
_cell.angle_beta   90.00
_cell.angle_gamma   90.00
#
_symmetry.space_group_name_H-M   'P 1'
#
loop_
_entity.id
_entity.type
_entity.pdbx_description
1 polymer ?
#
loop_
_entity_poly.entity_id
_entity_poly.type
_entity_poly.pdbx_seq_one_letter_code
_entity_poly.pdbx_strand_id
1 'polypeptide(L)'
;MIIDINLLPRKEDRHRAPKYILIIIIALTLITGGIYWFQLHIVFQKIETLEQMVNQTRQIRETEEQKSLSYTSNKAYQQLEQAVTWASQYPIQAVPIMKELISILPERGFFRHFKWMEQQTIELSIQFDSQRDAAYYFTSLTKIEWISDVQLRSIETEPVVADDAENNENEDVLPRYIALYEIKLNKQLVKEHFEQEGGSS
;
A
#
# COMPACT_ATOMS: atom_id res chain seq x y z
N MET A 1 56.73 -84.37 -64.69
CA MET A 1 56.15 -83.02 -64.86
C MET A 1 56.11 -82.37 -63.49
N ILE A 2 56.56 -81.12 -63.42
CA ILE A 2 57.16 -80.46 -62.26
C ILE A 2 56.10 -80.06 -61.24
N ILE A 3 56.36 -80.36 -59.96
CA ILE A 3 55.60 -79.82 -58.83
C ILE A 3 56.49 -78.73 -58.26
N ASP A 4 56.13 -77.47 -58.51
CA ASP A 4 56.83 -76.31 -57.95
C ASP A 4 56.54 -76.23 -56.46
N ILE A 5 57.53 -76.61 -55.66
CA ILE A 5 57.54 -76.42 -54.22
C ILE A 5 57.90 -74.97 -53.98
N ASN A 6 56.91 -74.18 -53.57
CA ASN A 6 57.10 -72.79 -53.21
C ASN A 6 57.87 -72.70 -51.88
N LEU A 7 59.20 -72.73 -51.94
CA LEU A 7 60.09 -72.51 -50.81
C LEU A 7 60.24 -71.00 -50.58
N LEU A 8 59.28 -70.37 -49.90
CA LEU A 8 59.55 -69.11 -49.22
C LEU A 8 60.19 -69.40 -47.85
N PRO A 9 61.38 -68.86 -47.55
CA PRO A 9 61.94 -68.94 -46.21
C PRO A 9 61.10 -68.04 -45.30
N ARG A 10 60.36 -68.65 -44.34
CA ARG A 10 59.73 -67.90 -43.26
C ARG A 10 60.83 -67.30 -42.39
N LYS A 11 60.88 -65.97 -42.38
CA LYS A 11 61.70 -65.15 -41.50
C LYS A 11 61.24 -65.38 -40.07
N GLU A 12 62.14 -65.83 -39.22
CA GLU A 12 61.91 -66.03 -37.80
C GLU A 12 61.66 -64.66 -37.14
N ASP A 13 60.45 -64.44 -36.61
CA ASP A 13 60.07 -63.19 -35.97
C ASP A 13 60.82 -63.04 -34.66
N ARG A 14 61.98 -62.39 -34.74
CA ARG A 14 62.83 -62.01 -33.61
C ARG A 14 62.00 -61.27 -32.57
N HIS A 15 61.64 -61.97 -31.50
CA HIS A 15 60.86 -61.58 -30.32
C HIS A 15 60.83 -60.08 -30.02
N ARG A 16 59.90 -59.33 -30.65
CA ARG A 16 59.57 -57.94 -30.29
C ARG A 16 58.44 -57.84 -29.26
N ALA A 17 57.77 -58.97 -28.97
CA ALA A 17 56.71 -59.09 -27.98
C ALA A 17 57.06 -58.55 -26.57
N PRO A 18 58.25 -58.80 -25.97
CA PRO A 18 58.53 -58.31 -24.62
C PRO A 18 58.67 -56.78 -24.53
N LYS A 19 59.05 -56.11 -25.62
CA LYS A 19 59.15 -54.63 -25.64
C LYS A 19 57.78 -53.95 -25.62
N TYR A 20 56.79 -54.50 -26.33
CA TYR A 20 55.42 -53.99 -26.31
C TYR A 20 54.74 -54.23 -24.97
N ILE A 21 55.00 -55.38 -24.32
CA ILE A 21 54.49 -55.69 -22.98
C ILE A 21 55.02 -54.69 -21.94
N LEU A 22 56.31 -54.33 -22.00
CA LEU A 22 56.90 -53.33 -21.10
C LEU A 22 56.24 -51.94 -21.29
N ILE A 23 56.00 -51.53 -22.53
CA ILE A 23 55.33 -50.25 -22.84
C ILE A 23 53.90 -50.22 -22.29
N ILE A 24 53.16 -51.34 -22.41
CA ILE A 24 51.80 -51.46 -21.87
C ILE A 24 51.80 -51.37 -20.34
N ILE A 25 52.75 -52.01 -19.66
CA ILE A 25 52.87 -51.94 -18.20
C ILE A 25 53.18 -50.50 -17.75
N ILE A 26 54.11 -49.82 -18.41
CA ILE A 26 54.45 -48.42 -18.12
C ILE A 26 53.25 -47.51 -18.35
N ALA A 27 52.53 -47.69 -19.47
CA ALA A 27 51.32 -46.94 -19.76
C ALA A 27 50.23 -47.16 -18.68
N LEU A 28 50.05 -48.41 -18.23
CA LEU A 28 49.09 -48.74 -17.17
C LEU A 28 49.44 -48.03 -15.86
N THR A 29 50.71 -48.05 -15.45
CA THR A 29 51.16 -47.39 -14.21
C THR A 29 50.96 -45.87 -14.24
N LEU A 30 51.22 -45.23 -15.38
CA LEU A 30 50.98 -43.80 -15.58
C LEU A 30 49.49 -43.45 -15.54
N ILE A 31 48.64 -44.28 -16.14
CA ILE A 31 47.17 -44.09 -16.10
C ILE A 31 46.67 -44.19 -14.67
N THR A 32 47.07 -45.24 -13.92
CA THR A 32 46.66 -45.37 -12.53
C THR A 32 47.19 -44.24 -11.65
N GLY A 33 48.45 -43.82 -11.82
CA GLY A 33 49.02 -42.70 -11.07
C GLY A 33 48.29 -41.38 -11.36
N GLY A 34 47.94 -41.13 -12.62
CA GLY A 34 47.17 -39.96 -13.03
C GLY A 34 45.76 -39.92 -12.42
N ILE A 35 45.07 -41.06 -12.37
CA ILE A 35 43.74 -41.18 -11.74
C ILE A 35 43.83 -40.90 -10.23
N TYR A 36 44.82 -41.47 -9.53
CA TYR A 36 45.01 -41.25 -8.10
C TYR A 36 45.33 -39.78 -7.77
N TRP A 37 46.17 -39.14 -8.58
CA TRP A 37 46.49 -37.73 -8.41
C TRP A 37 45.26 -36.83 -8.62
N PHE A 38 44.44 -37.13 -9.62
CA PHE A 38 43.20 -36.40 -9.89
C PHE A 38 42.16 -36.57 -8.77
N GLN A 39 42.07 -37.79 -8.20
CA GLN A 39 41.17 -38.09 -7.08
C GLN A 39 41.50 -37.25 -5.83
N LEU A 40 42.78 -37.06 -5.53
CA LEU A 40 43.24 -36.26 -4.38
C LEU A 40 42.87 -34.79 -4.54
N HIS A 41 43.08 -34.20 -5.72
CA HIS A 41 42.73 -32.80 -6.00
C HIS A 41 41.24 -32.50 -5.83
N ILE A 42 40.36 -33.42 -6.27
CA ILE A 42 38.91 -33.27 -6.11
C ILE A 42 38.50 -33.25 -4.62
N VAL A 43 39.17 -34.04 -3.77
CA VAL A 43 38.82 -34.12 -2.34
C VAL A 43 39.21 -32.84 -1.61
N PHE A 44 40.37 -32.24 -1.92
CA PHE A 44 40.77 -30.97 -1.31
C PHE A 44 39.85 -29.81 -1.70
N GLN A 45 39.38 -29.75 -2.94
CA GLN A 45 38.42 -28.71 -3.37
C GLN A 45 37.06 -28.80 -2.67
N LYS A 46 36.64 -30.00 -2.23
CA LYS A 46 35.38 -30.17 -1.48
C LYS A 46 35.45 -29.58 -0.07
N ILE A 47 36.64 -29.53 0.54
CA ILE A 47 36.81 -29.01 1.90
C ILE A 47 36.75 -27.47 1.92
N GLU A 48 37.40 -26.80 0.96
CA GLU A 48 37.36 -25.34 0.86
C GLU A 48 35.96 -24.82 0.49
N THR A 49 35.23 -25.54 -0.37
CA THR A 49 33.87 -25.15 -0.77
C THR A 49 32.86 -25.29 0.38
N LEU A 50 33.03 -26.28 1.25
CA LEU A 50 32.22 -26.44 2.47
C LEU A 50 32.44 -25.29 3.46
N GLU A 51 33.69 -24.86 3.64
CA GLU A 51 34.02 -23.74 4.53
C GLU A 51 33.51 -22.40 3.99
N GLN A 52 33.59 -22.21 2.66
CA GLN A 52 33.00 -21.05 1.99
C GLN A 52 31.48 -21.00 2.13
N MET A 53 30.77 -22.13 1.97
CA MET A 53 29.31 -22.17 2.14
C MET A 53 28.88 -21.82 3.57
N VAL A 54 29.63 -22.28 4.58
CA VAL A 54 29.35 -21.95 5.99
C VAL A 54 29.56 -20.46 6.26
N ASN A 55 30.64 -19.88 5.76
CA ASN A 55 30.91 -18.45 5.92
C ASN A 55 29.90 -17.57 5.16
N GLN A 56 29.52 -17.95 3.95
CA GLN A 56 28.48 -17.26 3.18
C GLN A 56 27.13 -17.29 3.91
N THR A 57 26.76 -18.45 4.47
CA THR A 57 25.50 -18.59 5.23
C THR A 57 25.51 -17.73 6.49
N ARG A 58 26.65 -17.66 7.20
CA ARG A 58 26.79 -16.78 8.38
C ARG A 58 26.71 -15.31 8.02
N GLN A 59 27.39 -14.87 6.96
CA GLN A 59 27.33 -13.48 6.49
C GLN A 59 25.92 -13.09 6.07
N ILE A 60 25.21 -13.95 5.32
CA ILE A 60 23.82 -13.70 4.93
C ILE A 60 22.95 -13.52 6.19
N ARG A 61 23.07 -14.44 7.16
CA ARG A 61 22.32 -14.36 8.42
C ARG A 61 22.61 -13.09 9.22
N GLU A 62 23.88 -12.70 9.37
CA GLU A 62 24.27 -11.47 10.07
C GLU A 62 23.71 -10.22 9.35
N THR A 63 23.73 -10.20 8.02
CA THR A 63 23.15 -9.09 7.26
C THR A 63 21.63 -9.04 7.35
N GLU A 64 20.94 -10.20 7.41
CA GLU A 64 19.50 -10.27 7.60
C GLU A 64 19.09 -9.86 9.00
N GLU A 65 19.83 -10.29 10.04
CA GLU A 65 19.60 -9.88 11.43
C GLU A 65 19.82 -8.37 11.60
N GLN A 66 20.89 -7.80 11.04
CA GLN A 66 21.13 -6.35 11.05
C GLN A 66 20.07 -5.57 10.26
N LYS A 67 19.63 -6.08 9.10
CA LYS A 67 18.52 -5.49 8.34
C LYS A 67 17.23 -5.57 9.15
N SER A 68 16.93 -6.67 9.84
CA SER A 68 15.72 -6.80 10.65
C SER A 68 15.69 -5.83 11.85
N LEU A 69 16.82 -5.64 12.55
CA LEU A 69 16.92 -4.72 13.68
C LEU A 69 16.81 -3.25 13.22
N SER A 70 17.43 -2.90 12.10
CA SER A 70 17.34 -1.54 11.52
C SER A 70 16.00 -1.26 10.84
N TYR A 71 15.40 -2.23 10.13
CA TYR A 71 14.07 -2.11 9.53
C TYR A 71 12.96 -2.05 10.57
N THR A 72 13.01 -2.87 11.63
CA THR A 72 11.97 -2.85 12.69
C THR A 72 12.02 -1.56 13.50
N SER A 73 13.21 -1.05 13.83
CA SER A 73 13.36 0.22 14.55
C SER A 73 12.88 1.41 13.71
N ASN A 74 13.30 1.49 12.44
CA ASN A 74 12.86 2.58 11.55
C ASN A 74 11.38 2.48 11.18
N LYS A 75 10.82 1.28 10.92
CA LYS A 75 9.38 1.15 10.65
C LYS A 75 8.53 1.50 11.85
N ALA A 76 8.92 1.07 13.06
CA ALA A 76 8.16 1.41 14.27
C ALA A 76 8.17 2.92 14.52
N TYR A 77 9.32 3.58 14.37
CA TYR A 77 9.42 5.03 14.47
C TYR A 77 8.62 5.75 13.37
N GLN A 78 8.71 5.30 12.12
CA GLN A 78 7.95 5.85 10.99
C GLN A 78 6.44 5.63 11.16
N GLN A 79 6.00 4.48 11.67
CA GLN A 79 4.60 4.20 11.97
C GLN A 79 4.10 5.07 13.13
N LEU A 80 4.93 5.30 14.14
CA LEU A 80 4.61 6.19 15.25
C LEU A 80 4.52 7.65 14.78
N GLU A 81 5.48 8.11 13.97
CA GLU A 81 5.49 9.44 13.36
C GLU A 81 4.26 9.65 12.45
N GLN A 82 3.88 8.62 11.67
CA GLN A 82 2.68 8.65 10.84
C GLN A 82 1.41 8.65 11.70
N ALA A 83 1.34 7.85 12.77
CA ALA A 83 0.21 7.84 13.69
C ALA A 83 0.09 9.17 14.45
N VAL A 84 1.22 9.78 14.83
CA VAL A 84 1.27 11.11 15.44
C VAL A 84 0.89 12.18 14.44
N THR A 85 1.32 12.09 13.18
CA THR A 85 0.92 13.03 12.12
C THR A 85 -0.58 12.92 11.83
N TRP A 86 -1.11 11.70 11.74
CA TRP A 86 -2.54 11.43 11.60
C TRP A 86 -3.35 11.95 12.81
N ALA A 87 -2.86 11.72 14.03
CA ALA A 87 -3.47 12.24 15.24
C ALA A 87 -3.33 13.77 15.38
N SER A 88 -2.26 14.36 14.85
CA SER A 88 -2.02 15.82 14.83
C SER A 88 -2.86 16.54 13.78
N GLN A 89 -3.30 15.82 12.74
CA GLN A 89 -4.42 16.21 11.87
C GLN A 89 -5.78 16.04 12.55
N TYR A 90 -5.77 16.10 13.89
CA TYR A 90 -6.84 15.95 14.87
C TYR A 90 -8.23 16.21 14.30
N PRO A 91 -9.22 15.34 14.56
CA PRO A 91 -10.53 15.48 13.97
C PRO A 91 -11.09 16.86 14.33
N ILE A 92 -11.41 17.63 13.30
CA ILE A 92 -12.19 18.85 13.45
C ILE A 92 -13.44 18.48 14.25
N GLN A 93 -13.64 19.12 15.39
CA GLN A 93 -14.75 18.80 16.26
C GLN A 93 -16.05 19.20 15.54
N ALA A 94 -16.87 18.21 15.17
CA ALA A 94 -18.10 18.46 14.40
C ALA A 94 -19.16 19.21 15.23
N VAL A 95 -19.18 19.02 16.55
CA VAL A 95 -20.16 19.62 17.47
C VAL A 95 -20.15 21.16 17.46
N PRO A 96 -19.01 21.84 17.69
CA PRO A 96 -18.97 23.31 17.68
C PRO A 96 -19.35 23.90 16.31
N ILE A 97 -18.92 23.26 15.21
CA ILE A 97 -19.31 23.68 13.86
C ILE A 97 -20.82 23.55 13.66
N MET A 98 -21.39 22.41 14.04
CA MET A 98 -22.83 22.19 13.93
C MET A 98 -23.62 23.21 14.75
N LYS A 99 -23.14 23.57 15.94
CA LYS A 99 -23.76 24.59 16.79
C LYS A 99 -23.77 25.97 16.12
N GLU A 100 -22.66 26.38 15.51
CA GLU A 100 -22.58 27.63 14.74
C GLU A 100 -23.49 27.63 13.52
N LEU A 101 -23.49 26.55 12.73
CA LEU A 101 -24.38 26.40 11.58
C LEU A 101 -25.87 26.47 11.96
N ILE A 102 -26.23 25.94 13.13
CA ILE A 102 -27.60 26.04 13.66
C ILE A 102 -27.90 27.47 14.15
N SER A 103 -26.94 28.18 14.73
CA SER A 103 -27.11 29.55 15.25
C SER A 103 -27.51 30.54 14.16
N ILE A 104 -26.97 30.37 12.94
CA ILE A 104 -27.29 31.23 11.79
C ILE A 104 -28.50 30.76 10.98
N LEU A 105 -29.15 29.68 11.40
CA LEU A 105 -30.32 29.12 10.72
C LEU A 105 -31.53 30.06 10.90
N PRO A 106 -32.35 30.28 9.86
CA PRO A 106 -33.62 31.00 9.98
C PRO A 106 -34.57 30.32 10.97
N GLU A 107 -35.46 31.09 11.61
CA GLU A 107 -36.42 30.58 12.61
C GLU A 107 -37.26 29.39 12.15
N ARG A 108 -37.51 29.28 10.84
CA ARG A 108 -38.33 28.24 10.20
C ARG A 108 -37.52 27.28 9.32
N GLY A 109 -36.24 27.09 9.65
CA GLY A 109 -35.35 26.11 9.01
C GLY A 109 -35.15 24.86 9.87
N PHE A 110 -35.05 23.69 9.24
CA PHE A 110 -34.77 22.43 9.94
C PHE A 110 -33.66 21.64 9.23
N PHE A 111 -32.61 21.27 9.98
CA PHE A 111 -31.57 20.36 9.48
C PHE A 111 -32.16 18.96 9.29
N ARG A 112 -32.09 18.43 8.07
CA ARG A 112 -32.51 17.06 7.74
C ARG A 112 -31.32 16.10 7.72
N HIS A 113 -30.20 16.54 7.15
CA HIS A 113 -29.01 15.72 7.03
C HIS A 113 -27.75 16.56 7.23
N PHE A 114 -26.80 16.00 7.98
CA PHE A 114 -25.46 16.52 8.12
C PHE A 114 -24.49 15.37 7.88
N LYS A 115 -23.62 15.52 6.88
CA LYS A 115 -22.65 14.50 6.52
C LYS A 115 -21.29 15.12 6.29
N TRP A 116 -20.31 14.56 7.01
CA TRP A 116 -18.91 14.84 6.71
C TRP A 116 -18.50 14.00 5.49
N MET A 117 -18.10 14.67 4.41
CA MET A 117 -17.54 14.00 3.25
C MET A 117 -16.03 13.86 3.43
N GLU A 118 -15.24 14.06 2.38
CA GLU A 118 -13.78 14.12 2.46
C GLU A 118 -13.32 15.13 3.52
N GLN A 119 -12.02 15.12 3.86
CA GLN A 119 -11.45 15.73 5.07
C GLN A 119 -11.75 17.23 5.31
N GLN A 120 -12.42 17.95 4.39
CA GLN A 120 -12.73 19.38 4.45
C GLN A 120 -14.12 19.76 3.94
N THR A 121 -14.98 18.80 3.59
CA THR A 121 -16.26 19.12 2.94
C THR A 121 -17.44 18.58 3.75
N ILE A 122 -18.42 19.43 3.99
CA ILE A 122 -19.69 19.09 4.66
C ILE A 122 -20.80 19.13 3.61
N GLU A 123 -21.59 18.07 3.54
CA GLU A 123 -22.86 18.05 2.84
C GLU A 123 -23.99 18.27 3.84
N LEU A 124 -24.88 19.21 3.50
CA LEU A 124 -25.92 19.68 4.39
C LEU A 124 -27.26 19.75 3.67
N SER A 125 -28.25 19.05 4.20
CA SER A 125 -29.63 19.12 3.73
C SER A 125 -30.48 19.85 4.76
N ILE A 126 -31.10 20.95 4.35
CA ILE A 126 -31.95 21.77 5.21
C ILE A 126 -33.30 21.96 4.53
N GLN A 127 -34.35 21.81 5.32
CA GLN A 127 -35.71 22.13 4.94
C GLN A 127 -36.03 23.58 5.34
N PHE A 128 -36.64 24.33 4.44
CA PHE A 128 -37.14 25.69 4.63
C PHE A 128 -38.60 25.80 4.23
N ASP A 129 -39.29 26.81 4.77
CA ASP A 129 -40.66 27.16 4.40
C ASP A 129 -40.72 28.08 3.16
N SER A 130 -39.59 28.67 2.75
CA SER A 130 -39.48 29.49 1.53
C SER A 130 -38.14 29.32 0.83
N GLN A 131 -38.15 29.40 -0.51
CA GLN A 131 -36.93 29.50 -1.32
C GLN A 131 -36.06 30.71 -0.95
N ARG A 132 -36.68 31.81 -0.47
CA ARG A 132 -35.94 33.01 -0.02
C ARG A 132 -35.07 32.70 1.19
N ASP A 133 -35.56 31.88 2.11
CA ASP A 133 -34.81 31.51 3.32
C ASP A 133 -33.60 30.64 2.97
N ALA A 134 -33.72 29.78 1.95
CA ALA A 134 -32.60 29.01 1.42
C ALA A 134 -31.49 29.90 0.83
N ALA A 135 -31.87 30.93 0.06
CA ALA A 135 -30.92 31.89 -0.50
C ALA A 135 -30.31 32.81 0.59
N TYR A 136 -31.10 33.17 1.60
CA TYR A 136 -30.63 33.94 2.75
C TYR A 136 -29.57 33.15 3.54
N TYR A 137 -29.86 31.89 3.85
CA TYR A 137 -28.94 31.01 4.55
C TYR A 137 -27.63 30.78 3.77
N PHE A 138 -27.71 30.61 2.44
CA PHE A 138 -26.51 30.58 1.57
C PHE A 138 -25.63 31.81 1.77
N THR A 139 -26.25 32.99 1.76
CA THR A 139 -25.54 34.27 1.94
C THR A 139 -24.92 34.38 3.32
N SER A 140 -25.59 33.89 4.36
CA SER A 140 -25.07 33.85 5.73
C SER A 140 -23.86 32.93 5.84
N LEU A 141 -23.89 31.74 5.22
CA LEU A 141 -22.76 30.82 5.18
C LEU A 141 -21.52 31.44 4.51
N THR A 142 -21.70 32.16 3.40
CA THR A 142 -20.58 32.79 2.68
C THR A 142 -19.89 33.90 3.47
N LYS A 143 -20.52 34.44 4.52
CA LYS A 143 -19.94 35.47 5.39
C LYS A 143 -19.05 34.92 6.51
N ILE A 144 -19.06 33.61 6.74
CA ILE A 144 -18.30 32.98 7.81
C ILE A 144 -16.83 32.85 7.40
N GLU A 145 -15.93 33.39 8.23
CA GLU A 145 -14.48 33.48 7.92
C GLU A 145 -13.79 32.12 7.78
N TRP A 146 -14.23 31.10 8.54
CA TRP A 146 -13.65 29.76 8.49
C TRP A 146 -14.18 28.88 7.35
N ILE A 147 -15.19 29.37 6.59
CA ILE A 147 -15.71 28.71 5.39
C ILE A 147 -14.95 29.22 4.16
N SER A 148 -14.36 28.30 3.41
CA SER A 148 -13.61 28.63 2.18
C SER A 148 -14.49 28.77 0.94
N ASP A 149 -15.51 27.92 0.83
CA ASP A 149 -16.43 27.92 -0.31
C ASP A 149 -17.79 27.34 0.12
N VAL A 150 -18.87 27.83 -0.50
CA VAL A 150 -20.24 27.36 -0.28
C VAL A 150 -20.89 27.18 -1.63
N GLN A 151 -21.46 26.00 -1.86
CA GLN A 151 -22.19 25.68 -3.08
C GLN A 151 -23.61 25.25 -2.75
N LEU A 152 -24.59 25.85 -3.40
CA LEU A 152 -25.98 25.39 -3.38
C LEU A 152 -26.16 24.41 -4.55
N ARG A 153 -26.31 23.12 -4.23
CA ARG A 153 -26.41 22.03 -5.24
C ARG A 153 -27.80 21.93 -5.85
N SER A 154 -28.84 21.96 -5.03
CA SER A 154 -30.23 21.90 -5.49
C SER A 154 -31.18 22.55 -4.48
N ILE A 155 -32.34 22.95 -4.98
CA ILE A 155 -33.53 23.25 -4.18
C ILE A 155 -34.66 22.42 -4.76
N GLU A 156 -35.21 21.53 -3.96
CA GLU A 156 -36.32 20.64 -4.32
C GLU A 156 -37.57 21.04 -3.54
N THR A 157 -38.74 20.88 -4.16
CA THR A 157 -40.03 21.14 -3.51
C THR A 157 -40.64 19.81 -3.10
N GLU A 158 -40.85 19.61 -1.79
CA GLU A 158 -41.53 18.45 -1.25
C GLU A 158 -42.99 18.83 -0.97
N PRO A 159 -43.98 18.27 -1.71
CA PRO A 159 -45.38 18.47 -1.39
C PRO A 159 -45.69 17.75 -0.08
N VAL A 160 -46.33 18.45 0.86
CA VAL A 160 -46.81 17.81 2.10
C VAL A 160 -48.04 16.99 1.73
N VAL A 161 -47.91 15.67 1.77
CA VAL A 161 -49.03 14.76 1.61
C VAL A 161 -49.78 14.75 2.95
N ALA A 162 -50.96 15.35 2.99
CA ALA A 162 -51.85 15.25 4.14
C ALA A 162 -52.42 13.83 4.17
N ASP A 163 -51.81 12.95 4.98
CA ASP A 163 -52.29 11.57 5.17
C ASP A 163 -53.58 11.49 6.03
N ASP A 164 -54.08 12.62 6.54
CA ASP A 164 -55.35 12.72 7.27
C ASP A 164 -56.26 13.78 6.62
N ALA A 165 -57.01 13.37 5.60
CA ALA A 165 -58.07 14.20 5.00
C ALA A 165 -59.38 13.40 4.86
N GLU A 166 -59.95 12.98 6.00
CA GLU A 166 -61.39 13.14 6.18
C GLU A 166 -61.59 14.50 6.88
N ASN A 167 -62.19 15.46 6.17
CA ASN A 167 -62.50 16.84 6.60
C ASN A 167 -61.33 17.80 6.81
N ASN A 168 -60.90 18.51 5.76
CA ASN A 168 -60.78 19.98 5.73
C ASN A 168 -60.23 20.45 4.38
N GLU A 169 -61.11 20.92 3.48
CA GLU A 169 -60.75 21.39 2.13
C GLU A 169 -60.11 22.80 2.09
N ASN A 170 -59.58 23.33 3.20
CA ASN A 170 -59.08 24.71 3.29
C ASN A 170 -57.77 24.90 4.07
N GLU A 171 -56.95 23.87 4.26
CA GLU A 171 -55.57 24.10 4.67
C GLU A 171 -54.72 24.38 3.43
N ASP A 172 -54.32 25.64 3.27
CA ASP A 172 -53.33 26.09 2.28
C ASP A 172 -51.99 25.42 2.63
N VAL A 173 -51.80 24.20 2.12
CA VAL A 173 -50.63 23.39 2.41
C VAL A 173 -49.43 24.05 1.74
N LEU A 174 -48.65 24.78 2.54
CA LEU A 174 -47.43 25.43 2.08
C LEU A 174 -46.40 24.36 1.65
N PRO A 175 -45.84 24.46 0.44
CA PRO A 175 -44.82 23.54 -0.02
C PRO A 175 -43.53 23.70 0.81
N ARG A 176 -42.87 22.58 1.13
CA ARG A 176 -41.58 22.59 1.82
C ARG A 176 -40.47 22.62 0.79
N TYR A 177 -39.42 23.39 1.06
CA TYR A 177 -38.25 23.49 0.20
C TYR A 177 -37.06 22.80 0.85
N ILE A 178 -36.45 21.83 0.18
CA ILE A 178 -35.23 21.16 0.64
C ILE A 178 -34.07 21.71 -0.16
N ALA A 179 -33.13 22.36 0.51
CA ALA A 179 -31.90 22.84 -0.10
C ALA A 179 -30.71 21.94 0.30
N LEU A 180 -29.90 21.59 -0.70
CA LEU A 180 -28.65 20.86 -0.51
C LEU A 180 -27.47 21.81 -0.64
N TYR A 181 -26.70 21.96 0.43
CA TYR A 181 -25.48 22.75 0.47
C TYR A 181 -24.26 21.85 0.55
N GLU A 182 -23.19 22.28 -0.11
CA GLU A 182 -21.85 21.76 0.07
C GLU A 182 -20.96 22.89 0.60
N ILE A 183 -20.34 22.66 1.74
CA ILE A 183 -19.54 23.66 2.45
C ILE A 183 -18.11 23.13 2.52
N LYS A 184 -17.15 23.92 2.01
CA LYS A 184 -15.73 23.62 2.10
C LYS A 184 -15.09 24.42 3.24
N LEU A 185 -14.43 23.72 4.15
CA LEU A 185 -13.84 24.27 5.37
C LEU A 185 -12.37 24.61 5.19
N ASN A 186 -11.93 25.72 5.79
CA ASN A 186 -10.51 25.99 6.00
C ASN A 186 -10.06 25.36 7.34
N LYS A 187 -9.32 24.25 7.29
CA LYS A 187 -8.84 23.54 8.50
C LYS A 187 -8.06 24.44 9.47
N GLN A 188 -7.27 25.38 8.96
CA GLN A 188 -6.44 26.24 9.79
C GLN A 188 -7.30 27.23 10.57
N LEU A 189 -8.21 27.92 9.88
CA LEU A 189 -9.10 28.90 10.49
C LEU A 189 -10.13 28.26 11.43
N VAL A 190 -10.66 27.09 11.09
CA VAL A 190 -11.56 26.34 11.97
C VAL A 190 -10.86 25.99 13.30
N LYS A 191 -9.60 25.55 13.23
CA LYS A 191 -8.83 25.21 14.42
C LYS A 191 -8.58 26.46 15.28
N GLU A 192 -8.14 27.55 14.67
CA GLU A 192 -7.90 28.82 15.37
C GLU A 192 -9.17 29.37 16.03
N HIS A 193 -10.31 29.31 15.32
CA HIS A 193 -11.60 29.84 15.80
C HIS A 193 -12.13 29.07 17.01
N PHE A 194 -12.09 27.73 16.98
CA PHE A 194 -12.66 26.90 18.06
C PHE A 194 -11.66 26.53 19.17
N GLU A 195 -10.35 26.61 18.96
CA GLU A 195 -9.36 26.48 20.04
C GLU A 195 -9.33 27.71 20.96
N GLN A 196 -9.63 28.90 20.43
CA GLN A 196 -9.71 30.13 21.23
C GLN A 196 -10.96 30.16 22.12
N GLU A 197 -12.09 29.61 21.65
CA GLU A 197 -13.33 29.53 22.44
C GLU A 197 -13.33 28.37 23.45
N GLY A 198 -12.66 27.26 23.15
CA GLY A 198 -12.56 26.10 24.03
C GLY A 198 -11.64 26.27 25.26
N GLY A 199 -10.91 27.38 25.35
CA GLY A 199 -10.00 27.69 26.47
C GLY A 199 -10.62 28.41 27.66
N SER A 200 -11.94 28.68 27.65
CA SER A 200 -12.65 29.40 28.73
C SER A 200 -13.78 28.59 29.37
N SER A 201 -13.51 27.34 29.76
CA SER A 201 -14.39 26.59 30.67
C SER A 201 -13.58 25.85 31.71
#